data_AF-A0A2I9CUZ2-F1
#
_entry.id   AF-A0A2I9CUZ2-F1
#
_cell.length_a   1.000
_cell.length_b   1.000
_cell.length_c   1.000
_cell.angle_alpha   90.00
_cell.angle_beta   90.00
_cell.angle_gamma   90.00
#
_symmetry.space_group_name_H-M   'P 1'
#
loop_
_entity.id
_entity.type
_entity.pdbx_description
1 polymer ?
#
loop_
_entity_poly.entity_id
_entity_poly.type
_entity_poly.pdbx_seq_one_letter_code
_entity_poly.pdbx_strand_id
1 'polypeptide(L)' 'MPKEERLQEILKAFVDTLNSFAEGRHSPEVHAATIGRLLAEVRELKGTGDSLGTVGAPARLSA' A
#
# COMPACT_ATOMS: atom_id res chain seq x y z
N MET A 1 -3.09 5.72 -18.00
CA MET A 1 -4.26 5.15 -17.29
C MET A 1 -4.75 6.16 -16.26
N PRO A 2 -6.05 6.46 -16.18
CA PRO A 2 -6.65 7.29 -15.13
C PRO A 2 -6.48 6.65 -13.74
N LYS A 3 -6.43 7.48 -12.70
CA LYS A 3 -6.33 7.01 -11.30
C LYS A 3 -7.47 6.07 -10.92
N GLU A 4 -8.66 6.32 -11.44
CA GLU A 4 -9.86 5.49 -11.20
C GLU A 4 -9.73 4.10 -11.82
N GLU A 5 -9.31 4.02 -13.09
CA GLU A 5 -9.07 2.74 -13.77
C GLU A 5 -8.00 1.93 -13.03
N ARG A 6 -6.92 2.58 -12.58
CA ARG A 6 -5.87 1.92 -11.80
C ARG A 6 -6.36 1.42 -10.44
N LEU A 7 -7.22 2.19 -9.76
CA LEU A 7 -7.84 1.76 -8.51
C LEU A 7 -8.72 0.52 -8.72
N GLN A 8 -9.49 0.48 -9.81
CA GLN A 8 -10.32 -0.68 -10.16
C GLN A 8 -9.46 -1.94 -10.40
N GLU A 9 -8.32 -1.81 -11.07
CA GLU A 9 -7.37 -2.92 -11.25
C GLU A 9 -6.84 -3.45 -9.92
N ILE A 10 -6.47 -2.56 -8.99
CA ILE A 10 -5.97 -2.96 -7.66
C ILE A 10 -7.05 -3.69 -6.86
N LEU A 11 -8.29 -3.18 -6.89
CA LEU A 11 -9.42 -3.83 -6.22
C LEU A 11 -9.70 -5.22 -6.81
N LYS A 12 -9.60 -5.34 -8.14
CA LYS A 12 -9.72 -6.64 -8.81
C LYS A 12 -8.63 -7.61 -8.37
N ALA A 13 -7.37 -7.19 -8.38
CA ALA A 13 -6.24 -8.02 -7.95
C ALA A 13 -6.36 -8.44 -6.47
N PHE A 14 -6.90 -7.56 -5.63
CA PHE A 14 -7.17 -7.89 -4.22
C PHE A 14 -8.21 -9.00 -4.09
N VAL A 15 -9.35 -8.89 -4.78
CA VAL A 15 -10.39 -9.94 -4.80
C VAL A 15 -9.84 -11.25 -5.35
N ASP A 16 -9.08 -11.21 -6.44
CA ASP A 16 -8.48 -12.39 -7.04
C ASP A 16 -7.48 -13.07 -6.08
N THR A 17 -6.77 -12.29 -5.25
CA THR A 17 -5.88 -12.82 -4.19
C THR A 17 -6.68 -13.51 -3.09
N LEU A 18 -7.81 -12.94 -2.63
CA LEU A 18 -8.66 -13.56 -1.62
C LEU A 18 -9.31 -14.86 -2.12
N ASN A 19 -9.75 -14.89 -3.37
CA ASN A 19 -10.29 -16.12 -3.98
C ASN A 19 -9.22 -17.20 -4.08
N SER A 20 -8.01 -16.84 -4.52
CA SER A 20 -6.88 -17.75 -4.59
C SER A 20 -6.51 -18.34 -3.21
N PHE A 21 -6.56 -17.51 -2.16
CA PHE A 21 -6.37 -17.96 -0.78
C PHE A 21 -7.48 -18.93 -0.32
N ALA A 22 -8.75 -18.62 -0.59
CA ALA A 22 -9.88 -19.47 -0.24
C ALA A 22 -9.85 -20.82 -0.96
N GLU A 23 -9.33 -20.85 -2.19
CA GLU A 23 -9.13 -22.06 -2.99
C GLU A 23 -7.90 -22.88 -2.55
N GLY A 24 -7.14 -22.41 -1.55
CA GLY A 24 -5.93 -23.06 -1.07
C GLY A 24 -4.77 -23.05 -2.09
N ARG A 25 -4.80 -22.13 -3.05
CA ARG A 25 -3.70 -21.92 -4.00
C ARG A 25 -2.60 -21.08 -3.34
N HIS A 26 -1.33 -21.42 -3.57
CA HIS A 26 -0.16 -20.75 -2.99
C HIS A 26 -0.11 -20.79 -1.45
N SER A 27 1.03 -20.38 -0.89
CA SER A 27 1.19 -20.29 0.56
C SER A 27 0.62 -18.96 1.09
N PRO A 28 0.20 -18.91 2.38
CA PRO A 28 -0.28 -17.68 3.02
C PRO A 28 0.69 -16.49 2.87
N GLU A 29 2.00 -16.75 2.86
CA GLU A 29 3.05 -15.73 2.73
C GLU A 29 3.01 -15.04 1.35
N VAL A 30 2.70 -15.79 0.28
CA VAL A 30 2.56 -15.24 -1.08
C VAL A 30 1.38 -14.28 -1.14
N HIS A 31 0.26 -14.64 -0.51
CA HIS A 31 -0.93 -13.78 -0.44
C HIS A 31 -0.66 -12.53 0.38
N ALA A 32 0.00 -12.67 1.53
CA ALA A 32 0.38 -11.54 2.39
C ALA A 32 1.30 -10.56 1.64
N ALA A 33 2.31 -11.06 0.92
CA ALA A 33 3.19 -10.22 0.12
C ALA A 33 2.45 -9.50 -1.02
N THR A 34 1.51 -10.19 -1.67
CA THR A 34 0.67 -9.61 -2.74
C THR A 34 -0.22 -8.50 -2.20
N ILE A 35 -0.93 -8.74 -1.09
CA ILE A 35 -1.77 -7.72 -0.42
C ILE A 35 -0.92 -6.53 0.01
N GLY A 36 0.28 -6.77 0.57
CA GLY A 36 1.21 -5.71 0.94
C GLY A 36 1.60 -4.80 -0.22
N ARG A 37 1.87 -5.37 -1.40
CA ARG A 37 2.15 -4.62 -2.63
C ARG A 37 0.94 -3.79 -3.06
N LEU A 38 -0.24 -4.39 -3.12
CA LEU A 38 -1.47 -3.68 -3.51
C LEU A 38 -1.76 -2.49 -2.58
N LEU A 39 -1.53 -2.64 -1.27
CA LEU A 39 -1.67 -1.53 -0.32
C LEU A 39 -0.65 -0.41 -0.56
N ALA A 40 0.58 -0.72 -0.94
CA ALA A 40 1.57 0.28 -1.30
C ALA A 40 1.12 1.08 -2.54
N GLU A 41 0.62 0.40 -3.57
CA GLU A 41 0.11 1.04 -4.78
C GLU A 41 -1.10 1.95 -4.49
N VAL A 42 -2.01 1.56 -3.58
CA VAL A 42 -3.10 2.44 -3.13
C VAL A 42 -2.56 3.70 -2.44
N ARG A 43 -1.52 3.57 -1.61
CA ARG A 43 -0.90 4.73 -0.93
C ARG A 43 -0.29 5.69 -1.94
N GLU A 44 0.38 5.17 -2.97
CA GLU A 44 0.94 5.98 -4.06
C GLU A 44 -0.16 6.68 -4.87
N LEU A 45 -1.25 5.98 -5.19
CA LEU A 45 -2.40 6.55 -5.92
C LEU A 45 -3.12 7.66 -5.16
N LYS A 46 -3.33 7.46 -3.86
CA LYS A 46 -3.90 8.46 -2.95
C LYS A 46 -3.03 9.72 -2.90
N GLY A 47 -1.74 9.58 -3.23
CA GLY A 47 -0.73 10.59 -2.98
C GLY A 47 -0.50 10.68 -1.48
N THR A 48 0.76 10.69 -1.06
CA THR A 48 1.19 11.36 0.16
C THR A 48 0.80 12.84 0.09
N GLY A 49 -0.48 13.12 0.29
CA GLY A 49 -1.01 14.39 0.76
C GLY A 49 -1.05 14.34 2.28
N ASP A 50 0.12 14.26 2.90
CA ASP A 50 0.37 14.84 4.21
C ASP A 50 1.87 14.82 4.51
N SER A 51 2.44 16.01 4.51
CA SER A 51 3.63 16.34 5.27
C SER A 51 3.36 16.09 6.76
N LEU A 52 3.59 14.86 7.22
CA LEU A 52 4.06 14.60 8.58
C LEU A 52 5.58 14.42 8.44
N GLY A 53 6.43 15.42 8.60
CA GLY A 53 6.37 16.52 9.54
C GLY A 53 7.79 16.60 10.08
N THR A 54 8.47 17.69 9.78
CA THR A 54 9.73 18.08 10.40
C THR A 54 9.55 18.07 11.91
N VAL A 55 9.84 16.96 12.58
CA VAL A 55 9.98 16.90 14.04
C VAL A 55 11.32 16.27 14.33
N GLY A 56 12.23 17.10 14.85
CA GLY A 56 13.56 16.69 15.25
C GLY A 56 14.70 17.52 14.69
N ALA A 57 14.54 18.83 14.45
CA ALA A 57 15.70 19.71 14.49
C ALA A 57 16.26 19.65 15.94
N PRO A 58 17.50 19.20 16.18
CA PRO A 58 18.08 19.33 17.50
C PRO A 58 18.24 20.82 17.78
N ALA A 59 17.55 21.30 18.82
CA ALA A 59 17.75 22.64 19.35
C ALA A 59 19.25 22.80 19.63
N ARG A 60 19.91 23.70 18.89
CA ARG A 60 21.23 24.17 19.27
C ARG A 60 21.08 24.92 20.59
N LEU A 61 21.46 24.27 21.68
CA LEU A 61 21.74 24.95 22.94
C LEU A 61 23.10 25.60 22.80
N SER A 62 23.09 26.91 22.51
CA SER A 62 24.20 27.79 22.85
C SER A 62 24.05 28.19 24.31
N ALA A 63 24.96 27.74 25.15
CA ALA A 63 25.37 28.37 26.41
C ALA A 63 26.77 27.89 26.76
#